data_AF-A0A1F2U0W3-F1
#
_entry.id   AF-A0A1F2U0W3-F1
#
_cell.length_a   1.000
_cell.length_b   1.000
_cell.length_c   1.000
_cell.angle_alpha   90.00
_cell.angle_beta   90.00
_cell.angle_gamma   90.00
#
_symmetry.space_group_name_H-M   'P 1'
#
loop_
_entity.id
_entity.type
_entity.pdbx_description
1 polymer ?
#
loop_
_entity_poly.entity_id
_entity_poly.type
_entity_poly.pdbx_seq_one_letter_code
_entity_poly.pdbx_strand_id
1 'polypeptide(L)' 'MSAESMVESYPALTLEEVHGALAFYLANQMEIDEYLAEGEHIAQHHHEASRRTNAELIAKLRRARHESQIPG' A
#
# COMPACT_ATOMS: atom_id res chain seq x y z
N MET A 1 -5.32 18.06 -0.49
CA MET A 1 -3.93 17.79 -0.06
C MET A 1 -3.06 18.82 -0.76
N SER A 2 -2.28 19.61 -0.01
CA SER A 2 -1.34 20.58 -0.58
C SER A 2 0.09 20.06 -0.54
N ALA A 3 1.02 20.66 -1.30
CA ALA A 3 2.43 20.27 -1.27
C ALA A 3 3.03 20.45 0.13
N GLU A 4 2.63 21.50 0.85
CA GLU A 4 3.06 21.77 2.22
C GLU A 4 2.59 20.67 3.19
N SER A 5 1.33 20.24 3.08
CA SER A 5 0.81 19.13 3.90
C SER A 5 1.49 17.78 3.61
N MET A 6 2.04 17.60 2.40
CA MET A 6 2.84 16.42 2.06
C MET A 6 4.21 16.46 2.73
N VAL A 7 4.89 17.61 2.74
CA VAL A 7 6.18 17.75 3.44
C VAL A 7 6.04 17.46 4.94
N GLU A 8 4.94 17.90 5.56
CA GLU A 8 4.64 17.57 6.97
C GLU A 8 4.49 16.06 7.20
N SER A 9 3.91 15.36 6.22
CA SER A 9 3.69 13.91 6.28
C SER A 9 4.94 13.10 5.91
N TYR A 10 5.86 13.70 5.15
CA TYR A 10 7.08 13.07 4.65
C TYR A 10 8.31 13.96 4.93
N PRO A 11 8.80 13.99 6.20
CA PRO A 11 9.84 14.95 6.62
C PRO A 11 11.20 14.76 5.94
N ALA A 12 11.41 13.63 5.24
CA ALA A 12 12.60 13.38 4.45
C ALA A 12 12.59 14.10 3.09
N LEU A 13 11.43 14.62 2.66
CA LEU A 13 11.28 15.33 1.39
C LEU A 13 11.26 16.84 1.62
N THR A 14 11.93 17.56 0.74
CA THR A 14 11.85 19.01 0.66
C THR A 14 10.62 19.47 -0.12
N LEU A 15 10.22 20.72 0.07
CA LEU A 15 9.11 21.32 -0.69
C LEU A 15 9.39 21.33 -2.21
N GLU A 16 10.65 21.51 -2.59
CA GLU A 16 11.07 21.48 -3.99
C GLU A 16 10.91 20.08 -4.60
N GLU A 17 11.32 19.03 -3.88
CA GLU A 17 11.12 17.64 -4.33
C GLU A 17 9.64 17.28 -4.46
N VAL A 18 8.80 17.73 -3.51
CA VAL A 18 7.35 17.50 -3.59
C VAL A 18 6.75 18.21 -4.80
N HIS A 19 7.08 19.47 -5.04
CA HIS A 19 6.61 20.18 -6.23
C HIS A 19 7.13 19.57 -7.53
N GLY A 20 8.40 19.15 -7.57
CA GLY A 20 9.00 18.48 -8.72
C GLY A 20 8.29 17.16 -9.04
N ALA A 21 8.03 16.34 -8.02
CA ALA A 21 7.29 15.09 -8.18
C ALA A 21 5.85 15.33 -8.68
N LEU A 22 5.16 16.33 -8.14
CA LEU A 22 3.82 16.70 -8.61
C LEU A 22 3.80 17.19 -10.04
N ALA A 23 4.75 18.04 -10.43
CA ALA A 23 4.87 18.53 -11.79
C ALA A 23 5.15 17.38 -12.78
N PHE A 24 6.05 16.47 -12.40
CA PHE A 24 6.35 15.28 -13.19
C PHE A 24 5.13 14.36 -13.32
N TYR A 25 4.40 14.11 -12.22
CA TYR A 25 3.19 13.30 -12.25
C TYR A 25 2.15 13.89 -13.19
N LEU A 26 1.84 15.18 -13.05
CA LEU A 26 0.82 15.85 -13.88
C LEU A 26 1.20 15.88 -15.36
N ALA A 27 2.50 16.01 -15.68
CA ALA A 27 2.98 15.96 -17.06
C ALA A 27 2.88 14.57 -17.70
N ASN A 28 2.92 13.50 -16.89
CA ASN A 28 2.95 12.10 -17.34
C ASN A 28 1.77 11.30 -16.79
N GLN A 29 0.66 11.97 -16.47
CA GLN A 29 -0.38 11.42 -15.60
C GLN A 29 -0.95 10.10 -16.15
N MET A 30 -1.23 10.04 -17.44
CA MET A 30 -1.80 8.84 -18.07
C MET A 30 -0.92 7.61 -17.91
N GLU A 31 0.39 7.75 -18.15
CA GLU A 31 1.36 6.66 -18.05
C GLU A 31 1.54 6.20 -16.60
N ILE A 32 1.60 7.16 -15.67
CA ILE A 32 1.75 6.85 -14.25
C ILE A 32 0.47 6.20 -13.68
N ASP A 33 -0.71 6.70 -14.06
CA ASP A 33 -1.99 6.11 -13.65
C ASP A 33 -2.12 4.67 -14.17
N GLU A 34 -1.70 4.40 -15.41
CA GLU A 34 -1.68 3.04 -15.98
C GLU A 34 -0.72 2.13 -15.21
N TYR A 35 0.50 2.58 -14.94
CA TYR A 35 1.49 1.84 -14.15
C TYR A 35 0.99 1.53 -12.73
N LEU A 36 0.38 2.49 -12.05
CA LEU A 36 -0.17 2.31 -10.72
C LEU A 36 -1.33 1.31 -10.73
N ALA A 37 -2.24 1.41 -11.69
CA ALA A 37 -3.37 0.49 -11.83
C ALA A 37 -2.93 -0.96 -12.11
N GLU A 38 -1.91 -1.14 -12.95
CA GLU A 38 -1.31 -2.46 -13.19
C GLU A 38 -0.69 -3.02 -11.89
N GLY A 39 0.05 -2.20 -11.15
CA GLY A 39 0.62 -2.57 -9.86
C GLY A 39 -0.44 -3.01 -8.83
N GLU A 40 -1.56 -2.28 -8.75
CA GLU A 40 -2.69 -2.64 -7.89
C GLU A 40 -3.30 -3.99 -8.28
N HIS A 41 -3.52 -4.23 -9.58
CA HIS A 41 -4.05 -5.50 -10.07
C HIS A 41 -3.11 -6.68 -9.76
N ILE A 42 -1.81 -6.49 -9.93
CA ILE A 42 -0.79 -7.50 -9.59
C ILE A 42 -0.80 -7.78 -8.09
N ALA A 43 -0.80 -6.74 -7.25
CA ALA A 43 -0.84 -6.88 -5.80
C ALA A 43 -2.09 -7.61 -5.32
N GLN A 44 -3.26 -7.28 -5.87
CA GLN A 44 -4.54 -7.94 -5.61
C GLN A 44 -4.46 -9.43 -5.97
N HIS A 45 -3.97 -9.75 -7.16
CA HIS A 45 -3.82 -11.14 -7.62
C HIS A 45 -2.88 -11.95 -6.69
N HIS A 46 -1.74 -11.39 -6.31
CA HIS A 46 -0.83 -12.03 -5.36
C HIS A 46 -1.44 -12.21 -3.98
N HIS A 47 -2.19 -11.21 -3.50
CA HIS A 47 -2.90 -11.30 -2.23
C HIS A 47 -3.91 -12.46 -2.23
N GLU A 48 -4.72 -12.57 -3.28
CA GLU A 48 -5.71 -13.65 -3.44
C GLU A 48 -5.06 -15.03 -3.61
N ALA A 49 -3.97 -15.12 -4.38
CA ALA A 49 -3.21 -16.35 -4.53
C ALA A 49 -2.58 -16.80 -3.20
N SER A 50 -1.99 -15.88 -2.44
CA SER A 50 -1.42 -16.14 -1.12
C SER A 50 -2.49 -16.59 -0.13
N ARG A 51 -3.65 -15.91 -0.10
CA ARG A 51 -4.81 -16.28 0.72
C ARG A 51 -5.30 -17.70 0.45
N ARG A 52 -5.39 -18.09 -0.82
CA ARG A 52 -5.80 -19.44 -1.22
C ARG A 52 -4.76 -20.48 -0.83
N THR A 53 -3.50 -20.24 -1.15
CA THR A 53 -2.39 -21.18 -0.89
C THR A 53 -2.17 -21.39 0.61
N ASN A 54 -2.30 -20.33 1.40
CA ASN A 54 -2.01 -20.36 2.84
C ASN A 54 -3.27 -20.51 3.72
N ALA A 55 -4.41 -20.93 3.16
CA ALA A 55 -5.70 -20.94 3.86
C ALA A 55 -5.66 -21.71 5.20
N GLU A 56 -5.05 -22.89 5.21
CA GLU A 56 -4.93 -23.70 6.43
C GLU A 56 -4.02 -23.07 7.48
N LEU A 57 -2.88 -22.51 7.06
CA LEU A 57 -1.97 -21.80 7.95
C LEU A 57 -2.66 -20.58 8.58
N ILE A 58 -3.38 -19.80 7.77
CA ILE A 58 -4.17 -18.67 8.23
C ILE A 58 -5.22 -19.11 9.25
N ALA A 59 -5.92 -20.22 9.01
CA ALA A 59 -6.91 -20.77 9.94
C ALA A 59 -6.26 -21.19 11.28
N LYS A 60 -5.10 -21.87 11.24
CA LYS A 60 -4.33 -22.24 12.43
C LYS A 60 -3.89 -21.02 13.23
N LEU A 61 -3.34 -20.00 12.58
CA LEU A 61 -2.91 -18.74 13.23
C LEU A 61 -4.08 -17.97 13.86
N ARG A 62 -5.23 -17.93 13.19
CA ARG A 62 -6.46 -17.30 13.73
C ARG A 62 -6.94 -18.02 14.98
N ARG A 63 -6.97 -19.35 14.96
CA ARG A 63 -7.35 -20.17 16.12
C ARG A 63 -6.40 -19.94 17.30
N ALA A 64 -5.08 -20.00 17.08
CA ALA A 64 -4.08 -19.78 18.12
C ALA A 64 -4.20 -18.38 18.76
N ARG A 65 -4.47 -17.34 17.95
CA ARG A 65 -4.71 -15.98 18.45
C ARG A 65 -5.95 -15.91 19.34
N HIS A 66 -7.04 -16.56 18.95
CA HIS A 66 -8.26 -16.60 19.75
C HIS A 66 -8.05 -17.35 21.07
N GLU A 67 -7.37 -18.50 21.04
CA GLU A 67 -7.04 -19.29 22.25
C GLU A 67 -6.13 -18.51 23.22
N SER A 68 -5.23 -17.67 22.70
CA SER A 68 -4.34 -16.83 23.51
C SER A 68 -4.98 -15.54 24.04
N GLN A 69 -6.15 -15.14 23.51
CA GLN A 69 -6.87 -13.92 23.91
C GLN A 69 -8.01 -14.18 24.91
N ILE A 70 -8.32 -15.45 25.22
CA ILE A 70 -9.26 -15.79 26.31
C ILE A 70 -8.50 -15.57 27.63
N PRO A 71 -8.89 -14.58 28.47
CA PRO A 71 -8.41 -14.53 29.83
C PRO A 71 -8.98 -15.73 30.57
N GLY A 72 -8.12 -16.48 31.28
CA GLY A 72 -8.56 -17.49 32.24
C GLY A 72 -9.37 -16.90 33.37
#